data_AF-A0A4R6P4Y4-F1
#
_entry.id   AF-A0A4R6P4Y4-F1
#
_cell.length_a   1.000
_cell.length_b   1.000
_cell.length_c   1.000
_cell.angle_alpha   90.00
_cell.angle_beta   90.00
_cell.angle_gamma   90.00
#
_symmetry.space_group_name_H-M   'P 1'
#
loop_
_entity.id
_entity.type
_entity.pdbx_description
1 polymer ?
#
loop_
_entity_poly.entity_id
_entity_poly.type
_entity_poly.pdbx_seq_one_letter_code
_entity_poly.pdbx_strand_id
1 'polypeptide(L)'
;MTTALAPSPVQRRNPVLVWLVFPIITFGIYFFVWYYKIHKEMAEQRRDPEAPVTGPLLVMLFLSWTGIGFIVSYWRTGNRIRATQESAGLEPSCSPAIGFLLNLVLGLGILYYQLELNKVAAPERD
;
A
#
# COMPACT_ATOMS: atom_id res chain seq x y z
N MET A 1 21.38 21.24 14.59
CA MET A 1 20.32 20.50 15.31
C MET A 1 19.76 19.48 14.34
N THR A 2 20.22 18.24 14.43
CA THR A 2 19.69 17.12 13.65
C THR A 2 18.38 16.72 14.33
N THR A 3 17.25 17.26 13.86
CA THR A 3 15.95 16.77 14.31
C THR A 3 15.86 15.34 13.83
N ALA A 4 16.06 14.37 14.72
CA ALA A 4 15.82 12.97 14.41
C ALA A 4 14.38 12.85 13.90
N LEU A 5 14.22 12.67 12.59
CA LEU A 5 12.91 12.42 11.98
C LEU A 5 12.35 11.18 12.67
N ALA A 6 11.14 11.31 13.23
CA ALA A 6 10.48 10.18 13.87
C ALA A 6 10.48 9.00 12.88
N PRO A 7 10.76 7.76 13.34
CA PRO A 7 10.84 6.60 12.46
C PRO A 7 9.53 6.45 11.69
N SER A 8 9.62 6.17 10.39
CA SER A 8 8.43 5.97 9.56
C SER A 8 7.58 4.82 10.13
N PRO A 9 6.26 4.98 10.32
CA PRO A 9 5.37 3.88 10.66
C PRO A 9 5.24 2.84 9.54
N VAL A 10 5.62 3.18 8.30
CA VAL A 10 5.57 2.25 7.16
C VAL A 10 6.65 1.17 7.31
N GLN A 11 6.23 -0.09 7.27
CA GLN A 11 7.16 -1.20 7.47
C GLN A 11 7.75 -1.69 6.15
N ARG A 12 9.07 -1.88 6.13
CA ARG A 12 9.78 -2.51 5.01
C ARG A 12 9.45 -4.00 4.97
N ARG A 13 8.98 -4.51 3.83
CA ARG A 13 8.65 -5.93 3.64
C ARG A 13 9.25 -6.45 2.33
N ASN A 14 9.57 -7.74 2.26
CA ASN A 14 9.95 -8.36 1.00
C ASN A 14 8.72 -8.43 0.07
N PRO A 15 8.72 -7.75 -1.10
CA PRO A 15 7.57 -7.69 -1.99
C PRO A 15 7.12 -9.07 -2.51
N VAL A 16 8.06 -9.99 -2.74
CA VAL A 16 7.76 -11.35 -3.24
C VAL A 16 7.08 -12.18 -2.17
N LEU A 17 7.48 -12.04 -0.90
CA LEU A 17 6.81 -12.73 0.20
C LEU A 17 5.37 -12.25 0.37
N VAL A 18 5.15 -10.94 0.26
CA VAL A 18 3.84 -10.30 0.38
C VAL A 18 2.91 -10.68 -0.77
N TRP A 19 3.42 -10.68 -2.00
CA TRP A 19 2.62 -10.94 -3.21
C TRP A 19 2.31 -12.43 -3.43
N LEU A 20 3.27 -13.31 -3.17
CA LEU A 20 3.16 -14.72 -3.58
C LEU A 20 3.13 -15.68 -2.39
N VAL A 21 4.17 -15.66 -1.55
CA VAL A 21 4.38 -16.70 -0.54
C VAL A 21 3.30 -16.67 0.53
N PHE A 22 3.04 -15.51 1.14
CA PHE A 22 2.05 -15.42 2.22
C PHE A 22 0.61 -15.63 1.72
N PRO A 23 0.17 -15.08 0.58
CA PRO A 23 -1.15 -15.40 0.04
C PRO A 23 -1.30 -16.90 -0.24
N ILE A 24 -0.29 -17.60 -0.74
CA ILE A 24 -0.38 -19.05 -0.96
C ILE A 24 -0.52 -19.81 0.37
N ILE A 25 0.36 -19.54 1.34
CA ILE A 25 0.35 -20.23 2.66
C ILE A 25 -0.96 -19.98 3.42
N THR A 26 -1.56 -18.80 3.27
CA THR A 26 -2.77 -18.39 3.98
C THR A 26 -4.05 -18.54 3.16
N PHE A 27 -4.00 -19.21 2.00
CA PHE A 27 -5.13 -19.37 1.08
C PHE A 27 -5.81 -18.03 0.73
N GLY A 28 -5.01 -17.00 0.47
CA GLY A 28 -5.43 -15.66 0.07
C GLY A 28 -5.76 -14.73 1.23
N ILE A 29 -5.88 -15.22 2.47
CA ILE A 29 -6.30 -14.38 3.62
C ILE A 29 -5.28 -13.27 3.91
N TYR A 30 -3.98 -13.55 3.74
CA TYR A 30 -2.93 -12.57 4.00
C TYR A 30 -3.08 -11.30 3.15
N PHE A 31 -3.64 -11.40 1.94
CA PHE A 31 -3.88 -10.23 1.10
C PHE A 31 -4.74 -9.18 1.83
N PHE A 32 -5.80 -9.61 2.50
CA PHE A 32 -6.67 -8.72 3.29
C PHE A 32 -5.95 -8.12 4.50
N VAL A 33 -5.16 -8.94 5.20
CA VAL A 33 -4.35 -8.48 6.34
C VAL A 33 -3.33 -7.44 5.90
N TRP A 34 -2.64 -7.69 4.79
CA TRP A 34 -1.69 -6.75 4.20
C TRP A 34 -2.40 -5.46 3.76
N TYR A 35 -3.54 -5.57 3.08
CA TYR A 35 -4.29 -4.42 2.58
C TYR A 35 -4.75 -3.49 3.71
N TYR A 36 -5.18 -4.05 4.84
CA TYR A 36 -5.47 -3.28 6.06
C TYR A 36 -4.22 -2.59 6.62
N LYS A 37 -3.11 -3.34 6.77
CA LYS A 37 -1.87 -2.84 7.36
C LYS A 37 -1.30 -1.66 6.58
N ILE A 38 -1.21 -1.75 5.25
CA ILE A 38 -0.66 -0.64 4.46
C ILE A 38 -1.50 0.63 4.58
N HIS A 39 -2.84 0.51 4.67
CA HIS A 39 -3.70 1.67 4.81
C HIS A 39 -3.56 2.33 6.18
N LYS A 40 -3.40 1.51 7.23
CA LYS A 40 -3.10 1.99 8.58
C LYS A 40 -1.76 2.73 8.62
N GLU A 41 -0.72 2.13 8.04
CA GLU A 41 0.63 2.73 7.99
C GLU A 41 0.65 4.04 7.19
N MET A 42 -0.05 4.09 6.05
CA MET A 42 -0.21 5.32 5.27
C MET A 42 -0.94 6.42 6.05
N ALA A 43 -1.99 6.07 6.81
CA ALA A 43 -2.73 7.00 7.65
C ALA A 43 -1.84 7.57 8.78
N GLU A 44 -1.08 6.70 9.44
CA GLU A 44 -0.13 7.08 10.50
C GLU A 44 1.00 7.96 9.96
N GLN A 45 1.57 7.62 8.79
CA GLN A 45 2.62 8.43 8.14
C GLN A 45 2.12 9.84 7.81
N ARG A 46 0.89 9.94 7.29
CA ARG A 46 0.27 11.22 6.94
C ARG A 46 -0.31 11.97 8.13
N ARG A 47 -0.32 11.37 9.33
CA ARG A 47 -0.98 11.89 10.54
C ARG A 47 -2.43 12.29 10.28
N ASP A 48 -3.13 11.49 9.49
CA ASP A 48 -4.49 11.77 9.02
C ASP A 48 -5.48 10.78 9.68
N PRO A 49 -6.17 11.18 10.77
CA PRO A 49 -7.10 10.31 11.48
C PRO A 49 -8.36 9.98 10.67
N GLU A 50 -8.70 10.80 9.67
CA GLU A 50 -9.86 10.61 8.80
C GLU A 50 -9.52 9.72 7.59
N ALA A 51 -8.26 9.31 7.44
CA ALA A 51 -7.84 8.45 6.35
C ALA A 51 -8.58 7.10 6.43
N PRO A 52 -9.22 6.66 5.33
CA PRO A 52 -10.04 5.46 5.35
C PRO A 52 -9.14 4.21 5.38
N VAL A 53 -9.01 3.60 6.57
CA VAL A 53 -8.24 2.36 6.78
C VAL A 53 -9.07 1.11 6.50
N THR A 54 -10.22 1.00 7.16
CA THR A 54 -11.12 -0.17 7.05
C THR A 54 -11.98 -0.11 5.79
N GLY A 55 -12.38 1.08 5.33
CA GLY A 55 -13.23 1.25 4.15
C GLY A 55 -12.72 0.54 2.88
N PRO A 56 -11.45 0.72 2.48
CA PRO A 56 -10.88 0.06 1.31
C PRO A 56 -10.87 -1.47 1.44
N LEU A 57 -10.64 -1.98 2.66
CA LEU A 57 -10.73 -3.41 2.96
C LEU A 57 -12.16 -3.93 2.74
N LEU A 58 -13.17 -3.23 3.24
CA LEU A 58 -14.58 -3.61 3.04
C LEU A 58 -14.98 -3.58 1.57
N VAL A 59 -14.50 -2.60 0.80
CA VAL A 59 -14.69 -2.59 -0.66
C VAL A 59 -14.07 -3.84 -1.30
N MET A 60 -12.88 -4.24 -0.85
CA MET A 60 -12.22 -5.42 -1.40
C MET A 60 -12.92 -6.73 -1.02
N LEU A 61 -13.49 -6.82 0.18
CA LEU A 61 -14.24 -8.00 0.64
C LEU A 61 -15.61 -8.13 -0.02
N PHE A 62 -16.37 -7.03 -0.12
CA PHE A 62 -17.79 -7.10 -0.46
C PHE A 62 -18.15 -6.55 -1.84
N LEU A 63 -17.29 -5.71 -2.44
CA LEU A 63 -17.57 -5.03 -3.72
C LEU A 63 -16.55 -5.30 -4.82
N SER A 64 -15.47 -6.05 -4.56
CA SER A 64 -14.46 -6.34 -5.58
C SER A 64 -15.02 -7.11 -6.78
N TRP A 65 -15.95 -8.05 -6.54
CA TRP A 65 -16.61 -8.85 -7.57
C TRP A 65 -17.44 -8.04 -8.58
N THR A 66 -17.81 -6.80 -8.22
CA THR A 66 -18.55 -5.89 -9.12
C THR A 66 -17.66 -5.31 -10.24
N GLY A 67 -16.34 -5.52 -10.18
CA GLY A 67 -15.36 -4.89 -11.07
C GLY A 67 -15.13 -3.40 -10.76
N ILE A 68 -16.20 -2.61 -10.62
CA ILE A 68 -16.11 -1.19 -10.27
C ILE A 68 -15.45 -1.00 -8.90
N GLY A 69 -15.85 -1.78 -7.90
CA GLY A 69 -15.24 -1.74 -6.56
C GLY A 69 -13.75 -2.07 -6.61
N PHE A 70 -13.35 -3.05 -7.42
CA PHE A 70 -11.95 -3.41 -7.65
C PHE A 70 -11.16 -2.24 -8.26
N ILE A 71 -11.65 -1.66 -9.36
CA ILE A 71 -10.99 -0.54 -10.07
C ILE A 71 -10.82 0.65 -9.13
N VAL A 72 -11.90 1.07 -8.47
CA VAL A 72 -11.88 2.24 -7.57
C VAL A 72 -10.93 2.02 -6.39
N SER A 73 -10.91 0.82 -5.81
CA SER A 73 -10.06 0.52 -4.65
C SER A 73 -8.57 0.58 -5.01
N TYR A 74 -8.17 -0.01 -6.14
CA TYR A 74 -6.77 0.00 -6.57
C TYR A 74 -6.30 1.37 -7.05
N TRP A 75 -7.13 2.09 -7.81
CA TRP A 75 -6.81 3.45 -8.23
C TRP A 75 -6.61 4.39 -7.03
N ARG A 76 -7.51 4.33 -6.04
CA ARG A 76 -7.38 5.12 -4.81
C ARG A 76 -6.17 4.70 -3.97
N THR A 77 -5.84 3.41 -3.93
CA THR A 77 -4.66 2.92 -3.22
C THR A 77 -3.37 3.47 -3.82
N GLY A 78 -3.22 3.47 -5.14
CA GLY A 78 -2.06 4.09 -5.81
C GLY A 78 -1.92 5.58 -5.48
N ASN A 79 -3.03 6.33 -5.47
CA ASN A 79 -3.03 7.75 -5.08
C ASN A 79 -2.64 7.96 -3.61
N ARG A 80 -3.08 7.08 -2.70
CA ARG A 80 -2.70 7.15 -1.28
C ARG A 80 -1.23 6.87 -1.06
N ILE A 81 -0.65 5.90 -1.78
CA ILE A 81 0.79 5.63 -1.71
C ILE A 81 1.57 6.84 -2.21
N ARG A 82 1.15 7.46 -3.32
CA ARG A 82 1.73 8.70 -3.83
C ARG A 82 1.68 9.83 -2.79
N ALA A 83 0.52 10.09 -2.20
CA ALA A 83 0.38 11.09 -1.13
C ALA A 83 1.20 10.76 0.13
N THR A 84 1.43 9.47 0.39
CA THR A 84 2.28 9.01 1.50
C THR A 84 3.76 9.30 1.20
N GLN A 85 4.21 9.08 -0.04
CA GLN A 85 5.56 9.46 -0.50
C GLN A 85 5.77 10.97 -0.38
N GLU A 86 4.79 11.77 -0.81
CA GLU A 86 4.80 13.23 -0.67
C GLU A 86 4.92 13.66 0.81
N SER A 87 4.13 13.05 1.70
CA SER A 87 4.19 13.34 3.15
C SER A 87 5.50 12.93 3.82
N ALA A 88 6.24 12.01 3.20
CA ALA A 88 7.56 11.58 3.65
C ALA A 88 8.71 12.41 3.03
N GLY A 89 8.38 13.44 2.23
CA GLY A 89 9.37 14.28 1.54
C GLY A 89 10.03 13.62 0.33
N LEU A 90 9.49 12.51 -0.17
CA LEU A 90 9.99 11.82 -1.36
C LEU A 90 9.31 12.36 -2.63
N GLU A 91 10.03 12.33 -3.75
CA GLU A 91 9.40 12.58 -5.05
C GLU A 91 8.40 11.45 -5.38
N PRO A 92 7.16 11.77 -5.81
CA PRO A 92 6.10 10.78 -5.85
C PRO A 92 6.25 9.89 -7.09
N SER A 93 6.78 8.67 -6.91
CA SER A 93 7.03 7.72 -7.99
C SER A 93 5.91 6.70 -8.22
N CYS A 94 4.96 6.59 -7.28
CA CYS A 94 3.85 5.66 -7.41
C CYS A 94 2.85 6.14 -8.46
N SER A 95 2.69 5.37 -9.53
CA SER A 95 1.70 5.59 -10.59
C SER A 95 0.45 4.73 -10.34
N PRO A 96 -0.72 5.34 -10.10
CA PRO A 96 -1.97 4.60 -9.90
C PRO A 96 -2.36 3.76 -11.12
N ALA A 97 -2.12 4.28 -12.32
CA ALA A 97 -2.42 3.58 -13.57
C ALA A 97 -1.53 2.34 -13.76
N ILE A 98 -0.21 2.46 -13.52
CA ILE A 98 0.70 1.31 -13.61
C ILE A 98 0.33 0.26 -12.55
N GLY A 99 0.11 0.67 -11.30
CA GLY A 99 -0.31 -0.25 -10.25
C GLY A 99 -1.61 -0.98 -10.58
N PHE A 100 -2.59 -0.27 -11.14
CA PHE A 100 -3.85 -0.87 -11.59
C PHE A 100 -3.64 -1.89 -12.72
N LEU A 101 -2.92 -1.52 -13.78
CA LEU A 101 -2.65 -2.43 -14.91
C LEU A 101 -1.88 -3.67 -14.46
N LEU A 102 -0.92 -3.52 -13.55
CA LEU A 102 -0.18 -4.65 -12.99
C LEU A 102 -1.06 -5.56 -12.13
N ASN A 103 -2.13 -5.07 -11.49
CA ASN A 103 -3.06 -5.96 -10.79
C ASN A 103 -3.80 -6.92 -11.73
N LEU A 104 -4.01 -6.54 -13.00
CA LEU A 104 -4.62 -7.43 -14.00
C LEU A 104 -3.67 -8.54 -14.46
N VAL A 105 -2.36 -8.35 -14.29
CA VAL A 105 -1.33 -9.33 -14.64
C VAL A 105 -0.91 -10.07 -13.37
N LEU A 106 -1.58 -11.19 -13.05
CA LEU A 106 -1.26 -12.05 -11.90
C LEU A 106 -1.20 -11.31 -10.54
N GLY A 107 -1.90 -10.20 -10.38
CA GLY A 107 -1.86 -9.42 -9.13
C GLY A 107 -0.50 -8.73 -8.87
N LEU A 108 0.34 -8.53 -9.89
CA LEU A 108 1.66 -7.88 -9.76
C LEU A 108 1.59 -6.46 -9.18
N GLY A 109 0.40 -5.84 -9.20
CA GLY A 109 0.18 -4.56 -8.54
C GLY A 109 0.46 -4.61 -7.03
N ILE A 110 0.21 -5.73 -6.35
CA ILE A 110 0.55 -5.91 -4.92
C ILE A 110 2.07 -5.79 -4.71
N LEU A 111 2.85 -6.46 -5.58
CA LEU A 111 4.31 -6.39 -5.58
C LEU A 111 4.78 -4.95 -5.83
N TYR A 112 4.21 -4.28 -6.83
CA TYR A 112 4.52 -2.89 -7.16
C TYR A 112 4.23 -1.93 -6.00
N TYR A 113 3.04 -2.02 -5.39
CA TYR A 113 2.69 -1.17 -4.25
C TYR A 113 3.59 -1.40 -3.05
N GLN A 114 3.99 -2.65 -2.79
CA GLN A 114 4.95 -2.92 -1.71
C GLN A 114 6.34 -2.34 -2.02
N LEU A 115 6.79 -2.36 -3.28
CA LEU A 115 8.04 -1.69 -3.68
C LEU A 115 7.97 -0.17 -3.45
N GLU A 116 6.87 0.47 -3.83
CA GLU A 116 6.68 1.92 -3.65
C GLU A 116 6.59 2.31 -2.16
N LEU A 117 5.93 1.52 -1.32
CA LEU A 117 5.88 1.73 0.13
C LEU A 117 7.23 1.49 0.81
N ASN A 118 8.02 0.52 0.32
CA ASN A 118 9.35 0.26 0.86
C ASN A 118 10.30 1.46 0.70
N LYS A 119 10.08 2.35 -0.28
CA LYS A 119 10.83 3.60 -0.42
C LYS A 119 10.58 4.53 0.77
N VAL A 120 9.33 4.58 1.25
CA VAL A 120 8.92 5.37 2.43
C VAL A 120 9.43 4.77 3.74
N ALA A 121 9.59 3.44 3.80
CA ALA A 121 10.10 2.75 4.98
C ALA A 121 11.63 2.91 5.19
N ALA A 122 12.36 3.39 4.18
CA ALA A 122 13.82 3.40 4.15
C ALA A 122 14.54 4.78 4.14
N PRO A 123 13.92 5.93 4.46
CA PRO A 123 14.51 7.22 4.10
C PRO A 123 15.82 7.57 4.83
N GLU A 124 16.26 6.86 5.88
CA GLU A 124 17.57 7.14 6.48
C GLU A 124 18.12 5.95 7.25
N ARG A 125 19.00 5.18 6.59
CA ARG A 125 20.02 4.34 7.24
C ARG A 125 21.23 4.31 6.31
N ASP A 126 22.13 5.26 6.52
CA ASP A 126 23.55 5.07 6.22
C ASP A 126 24.08 3.81 6.96
#